data_AF-A0A936Z8S9-F1
#
_entry.id   AF-A0A936Z8S9-F1
#
_cell.length_a   1.000
_cell.length_b   1.000
_cell.length_c   1.000
_cell.angle_alpha   90.00
_cell.angle_beta   90.00
_cell.angle_gamma   90.00
#
_symmetry.space_group_name_H-M   'P 1'
#
loop_
_entity.id
_entity.type
_entity.pdbx_description
1 polymer ?
#
loop_
_entity_poly.entity_id
_entity_poly.type
_entity_poly.pdbx_seq_one_letter_code
_entity_poly.pdbx_strand_id
1 'polypeptide(L)'
;MDPFVSALEELSEALLAGEDPEQALPDIAQEHDLPAPALRNRALRAFGPLDTYKQRQADQKKEREQAARRRDPVLAGASFLAAIASLSPKLSAEERQNEVKRLAAEYDVDPAAHRDAIERLRKR
;
A
#
# COMPACT_ATOMS: atom_id res chain seq x y z
N MET A 1 -4.36 -14.28 27.92
CA MET A 1 -3.67 -13.91 26.66
C MET A 1 -2.18 -13.81 27.00
N ASP A 2 -1.25 -14.22 26.12
CA ASP A 2 0.19 -14.02 26.36
C ASP A 2 0.47 -12.51 26.34
N PRO A 3 1.02 -11.90 27.42
CA PRO A 3 1.28 -10.46 27.46
C PRO A 3 2.21 -9.99 26.32
N PHE A 4 3.09 -10.87 25.83
CA PHE A 4 3.89 -10.54 24.66
C PHE A 4 3.07 -10.44 23.37
N VAL A 5 1.95 -11.17 23.24
CA VAL A 5 1.10 -11.07 22.05
C VAL A 5 0.43 -9.70 22.04
N SER A 6 -0.17 -9.30 23.16
CA SER A 6 -0.81 -7.99 23.28
C SER A 6 0.20 -6.84 23.10
N ALA A 7 1.39 -6.93 23.72
CA ALA A 7 2.45 -5.93 23.53
C ALA A 7 2.97 -5.87 22.08
N LEU A 8 2.99 -7.00 21.35
CA LEU A 8 3.38 -7.01 19.94
C LEU A 8 2.30 -6.41 19.03
N GLU A 9 1.03 -6.64 19.33
CA GLU A 9 -0.09 -6.03 18.61
C GLU A 9 -0.05 -4.50 18.75
N GLU A 10 0.09 -4.00 19.98
CA GLU A 10 0.20 -2.57 20.26
C GLU A 10 1.45 -1.93 19.61
N LEU A 11 2.60 -2.60 19.71
CA LEU A 11 3.82 -2.13 19.05
C LEU A 11 3.64 -2.07 17.52
N SER A 12 2.89 -2.99 16.93
CA SER A 12 2.62 -2.98 15.50
C SER A 12 1.77 -1.76 15.08
N GLU A 13 0.82 -1.36 15.92
CA GLU A 13 -0.04 -0.20 15.70
C GLU A 13 0.76 1.12 15.82
N ALA A 14 1.59 1.24 16.87
CA ALA A 14 2.49 2.37 17.06
C ALA A 14 3.44 2.56 15.86
N LEU A 15 4.05 1.46 15.38
CA LEU A 15 4.94 1.52 14.22
C LEU A 15 4.20 1.89 12.91
N LEU A 16 2.94 1.49 12.75
CA LEU A 16 2.12 1.91 11.61
C LEU A 16 1.72 3.38 11.71
N ALA A 17 1.43 3.87 12.91
CA ALA A 17 1.21 5.30 13.18
C ALA A 17 2.47 6.12 12.85
N GLY A 18 3.65 5.50 12.92
CA GLY A 18 4.94 6.10 12.60
C GLY A 18 5.68 6.59 13.84
N GLU A 19 5.37 6.01 14.99
CA GLU A 19 6.10 6.22 16.23
C GLU A 19 7.51 5.62 16.14
N ASP A 20 8.43 6.20 16.90
CA ASP A 20 9.82 5.76 16.97
C ASP A 20 9.91 4.45 17.77
N PRO A 21 10.45 3.35 17.21
CA PRO A 21 10.65 2.10 17.95
C PRO A 21 11.54 2.25 19.19
N GLU A 22 12.42 3.24 19.25
CA GLU A 22 13.25 3.47 20.45
C GLU A 22 12.44 4.08 21.60
N GLN A 23 11.30 4.72 21.31
CA GLN A 23 10.40 5.32 22.30
C GLN A 23 9.21 4.40 22.62
N ALA A 24 8.52 3.89 21.61
CA ALA A 24 7.32 3.06 21.79
C ALA A 24 7.63 1.74 22.51
N LEU A 25 8.80 1.15 22.26
CA LEU A 25 9.16 -0.16 22.80
C LEU A 25 9.34 -0.18 24.32
N PRO A 26 10.13 0.72 24.95
CA PRO A 26 10.22 0.76 26.41
C PRO A 26 8.90 1.11 27.08
N ASP A 27 8.09 2.00 26.48
CA ASP A 27 6.80 2.42 27.03
C ASP A 27 5.81 1.23 27.06
N ILE A 28 5.65 0.53 25.94
CA ILE A 28 4.78 -0.67 25.84
C ILE A 28 5.33 -1.81 26.71
N ALA A 29 6.65 -1.98 26.77
CA ALA A 29 7.24 -2.98 27.65
C ALA A 29 6.90 -2.71 29.12
N GLN A 30 6.89 -1.44 29.54
CA GLN A 30 6.52 -1.05 30.90
C GLN A 30 5.03 -1.27 31.16
N GLU A 31 4.15 -0.90 30.22
CA GLU A 31 2.69 -1.06 30.37
C GLU A 31 2.25 -2.53 30.50
N HIS A 32 2.98 -3.44 29.86
CA HIS A 32 2.70 -4.89 29.91
C HIS A 32 3.55 -5.64 30.95
N ASP A 33 4.30 -4.95 31.81
CA ASP A 33 5.24 -5.54 32.78
C ASP A 33 6.24 -6.52 32.15
N LEU A 34 6.73 -6.21 30.95
CA LEU A 34 7.66 -7.01 30.17
C LEU A 34 9.09 -6.45 30.19
N PRO A 35 10.12 -7.32 30.15
CA PRO A 35 11.48 -6.86 29.91
C PRO A 35 11.60 -6.28 28.50
N ALA A 36 11.92 -4.99 28.37
CA ALA A 36 12.10 -4.32 27.07
C ALA A 36 13.06 -5.08 26.12
N PRO A 37 14.22 -5.63 26.56
CA PRO A 37 15.07 -6.43 25.67
C PRO A 37 14.39 -7.70 25.13
N ALA A 38 13.51 -8.32 25.92
CA ALA A 38 12.77 -9.51 25.51
C ALA A 38 11.69 -9.15 24.48
N LEU A 39 10.97 -8.05 24.69
CA LEU A 39 9.98 -7.54 23.73
C LEU A 39 10.65 -7.17 22.40
N ARG A 40 11.80 -6.48 22.44
CA ARG A 40 12.61 -6.16 21.25
C ARG A 40 13.01 -7.40 20.46
N ASN A 41 13.51 -8.42 21.14
CA ASN A 41 13.91 -9.66 20.47
C ASN A 41 12.72 -10.39 19.83
N ARG A 42 11.55 -10.40 20.48
CA ARG A 42 10.34 -10.96 19.88
C ARG A 42 9.84 -10.12 18.70
N ALA A 43 9.84 -8.80 18.82
CA ALA A 43 9.43 -7.88 17.77
C ALA A 43 10.34 -8.02 16.53
N LEU A 44 11.65 -8.10 16.71
CA LEU A 44 12.59 -8.32 15.61
C LEU A 44 12.38 -9.67 14.91
N ARG A 45 11.99 -10.72 15.64
CA ARG A 45 11.65 -12.03 15.04
C ARG A 45 10.32 -12.02 14.30
N ALA A 46 9.32 -11.32 14.84
CA ALA A 46 7.97 -11.28 14.26
C ALA A 46 7.89 -10.34 13.07
N PHE A 47 8.51 -9.16 13.18
CA PHE A 47 8.33 -8.05 12.25
C PHE A 47 9.57 -7.80 11.40
N GLY A 48 10.76 -8.24 11.81
CA GLY A 48 12.03 -7.81 11.22
C GLY A 48 12.47 -6.44 11.75
N PRO A 49 13.31 -5.69 11.02
CA PRO A 49 13.79 -4.37 11.45
C PRO A 49 12.64 -3.38 11.68
N LEU A 50 12.53 -2.82 12.89
CA LEU A 50 11.38 -2.00 13.29
C LEU A 50 11.36 -0.64 12.61
N ASP A 51 12.53 -0.02 12.38
CA ASP A 51 12.67 1.29 11.73
C ASP A 51 12.09 1.34 10.31
N THR A 52 12.10 0.18 9.64
CA THR A 52 11.58 0.06 8.26
C THR A 52 10.22 -0.61 8.20
N TYR A 53 9.60 -0.92 9.35
CA TYR A 53 8.38 -1.71 9.40
C TYR A 53 7.24 -1.10 8.57
N LYS A 54 6.95 0.19 8.81
CA LYS A 54 5.90 0.93 8.09
C LYS A 54 6.12 0.93 6.58
N GLN A 55 7.35 1.20 6.15
CA GLN A 55 7.72 1.21 4.73
C GLN A 55 7.54 -0.17 4.10
N ARG A 56 8.02 -1.23 4.78
CA ARG A 56 7.86 -2.61 4.29
C ARG A 56 6.40 -3.04 4.21
N GLN A 57 5.54 -2.62 5.15
CA GLN A 57 4.10 -2.88 5.07
C GLN A 57 3.45 -2.17 3.88
N ALA A 58 3.83 -0.91 3.63
CA ALA A 58 3.35 -0.16 2.47
C ALA A 58 3.78 -0.82 1.15
N ASP A 59 5.04 -1.28 1.06
CA ASP A 59 5.57 -1.93 -0.14
C ASP A 59 4.93 -3.30 -0.36
N GLN A 60 4.74 -4.10 0.68
CA GLN A 60 4.01 -5.36 0.58
C GLN A 60 2.56 -5.17 0.14
N LYS A 61 1.89 -4.11 0.64
CA LYS A 61 0.53 -3.79 0.20
C LYS A 61 0.51 -3.45 -1.29
N LYS A 62 1.42 -2.59 -1.76
CA LYS A 62 1.56 -2.25 -3.18
C LYS A 62 1.83 -3.50 -4.03
N GLU A 63 2.72 -4.37 -3.58
CA GLU A 63 3.05 -5.61 -4.28
C GLU A 63 1.84 -6.55 -4.36
N ARG A 64 1.08 -6.70 -3.26
CA ARG A 64 -0.16 -7.49 -3.25
C ARG A 64 -1.22 -6.90 -4.18
N GLU A 65 -1.38 -5.58 -4.20
CA GLU A 65 -2.30 -4.91 -5.12
C GLU A 65 -1.89 -5.11 -6.58
N GLN A 66 -0.60 -5.00 -6.89
CA GLN A 66 -0.08 -5.29 -8.23
C GLN A 66 -0.26 -6.77 -8.62
N ALA A 67 -0.01 -7.70 -7.69
CA ALA A 67 -0.21 -9.12 -7.92
C ALA A 67 -1.69 -9.48 -8.10
N ALA A 68 -2.59 -8.85 -7.35
CA ALA A 68 -4.03 -9.00 -7.51
C ALA A 68 -4.49 -8.47 -8.88
N ARG A 69 -4.01 -7.30 -9.29
CA ARG A 69 -4.29 -6.74 -10.64
C ARG A 69 -3.80 -7.67 -11.76
N ARG A 70 -2.60 -8.25 -11.63
CA ARG A 70 -2.07 -9.23 -12.61
C ARG A 70 -2.90 -10.51 -12.70
N ARG A 71 -3.59 -10.89 -11.63
CA ARG A 71 -4.40 -12.11 -11.57
C ARG A 71 -5.87 -11.89 -11.95
N ASP A 72 -6.36 -10.67 -11.87
CA ASP A 72 -7.76 -10.32 -12.16
C ASP A 72 -7.84 -9.24 -13.26
N PRO A 73 -8.20 -9.62 -14.51
CA PRO A 73 -8.32 -8.68 -15.62
C PRO A 73 -9.45 -7.64 -15.42
N VAL A 74 -10.48 -7.96 -14.63
CA VAL A 74 -11.57 -7.02 -14.33
C VAL A 74 -11.08 -5.93 -13.38
N LEU A 75 -10.30 -6.31 -12.36
CA LEU A 75 -9.69 -5.35 -11.44
C LEU A 75 -8.64 -4.46 -12.13
N ALA A 76 -7.85 -5.03 -13.04
CA ALA A 76 -6.92 -4.29 -13.87
C ALA A 76 -7.64 -3.23 -14.74
N GLY A 77 -8.71 -3.63 -15.44
CA GLY A 77 -9.55 -2.73 -16.23
C GLY A 77 -10.21 -1.63 -15.40
N ALA A 78 -10.75 -1.95 -14.22
CA ALA A 78 -11.34 -0.97 -13.32
C ALA A 78 -10.31 0.06 -12.79
N SER A 79 -9.12 -0.42 -12.41
CA SER A 79 -8.03 0.43 -11.92
C SER A 79 -7.50 1.35 -13.03
N PHE A 80 -7.37 0.83 -14.25
CA PHE A 80 -7.00 1.60 -15.43
C PHE A 80 -7.98 2.73 -15.72
N LEU A 81 -9.30 2.46 -15.68
CA LEU A 81 -10.31 3.49 -15.89
C LEU A 81 -10.34 4.54 -14.77
N ALA A 82 -10.10 4.14 -13.52
CA ALA A 82 -9.98 5.05 -12.39
C ALA A 82 -8.76 5.99 -12.56
N ALA A 83 -7.62 5.46 -13.00
CA ALA A 83 -6.43 6.25 -13.28
C ALA A 83 -6.69 7.26 -14.42
N ILE A 84 -7.37 6.83 -15.49
CA ILE A 84 -7.77 7.74 -16.58
C ILE A 84 -8.71 8.85 -16.09
N ALA A 85 -9.65 8.53 -15.20
CA ALA A 85 -10.56 9.51 -14.62
C ALA A 85 -9.83 10.54 -13.74
N SER A 86 -8.67 10.18 -13.17
CA SER A 86 -7.84 11.07 -12.37
C SER A 86 -6.89 11.96 -13.18
N LEU A 87 -6.84 11.79 -14.51
CA LEU A 87 -6.00 12.63 -15.38
C LEU A 87 -6.46 14.09 -15.35
N SER A 88 -5.50 15.01 -15.43
CA SER A 88 -5.79 16.44 -15.44
C SER A 88 -6.65 16.81 -16.67
N PRO A 89 -7.74 17.58 -16.48
CA PRO A 89 -8.58 18.03 -17.58
C PRO A 89 -7.87 19.06 -18.48
N LYS A 90 -6.72 19.59 -18.04
CA LYS A 90 -5.92 20.58 -18.79
C LYS A 90 -4.98 19.95 -19.82
N LEU A 91 -4.85 18.62 -19.84
CA LEU A 91 -4.02 17.92 -20.82
C LEU A 91 -4.59 18.12 -22.22
N SER A 92 -3.72 18.37 -23.20
CA SER A 92 -4.09 18.34 -24.61
C SER A 92 -4.54 16.93 -25.01
N ALA A 93 -5.22 16.83 -26.17
CA ALA A 93 -5.68 15.54 -26.67
C ALA A 93 -4.53 14.55 -26.91
N GLU A 94 -3.37 15.04 -27.34
CA GLU A 94 -2.19 14.23 -27.61
C GLU A 94 -1.52 13.77 -26.31
N GLU A 95 -1.32 14.67 -25.34
CA GLU A 95 -0.78 14.32 -24.02
C GLU A 95 -1.67 13.31 -23.30
N ARG A 96 -2.99 13.49 -23.38
CA ARG A 96 -3.95 12.55 -22.80
C ARG A 96 -3.87 11.17 -23.47
N GLN A 97 -3.71 11.11 -24.79
CA GLN A 97 -3.53 9.83 -25.49
C GLN A 97 -2.23 9.14 -25.10
N ASN A 98 -1.14 9.90 -24.95
CA ASN A 98 0.14 9.36 -24.50
C ASN A 98 0.03 8.80 -23.08
N GLU A 99 -0.67 9.51 -22.19
CA GLU A 99 -0.88 9.04 -20.81
C GLU A 99 -1.81 7.82 -20.74
N VAL A 100 -2.85 7.76 -21.58
CA VAL A 100 -3.70 6.56 -21.71
C VAL A 100 -2.89 5.35 -22.16
N LYS A 101 -1.98 5.50 -23.13
CA LYS A 101 -1.10 4.41 -23.58
C LYS A 101 -0.13 3.98 -22.48
N ARG A 102 0.43 4.94 -21.75
CA ARG A 102 1.32 4.68 -20.62
C ARG A 102 0.60 3.89 -19.53
N LEU A 103 -0.59 4.33 -19.13
CA LEU A 103 -1.42 3.65 -18.14
C LEU A 103 -1.83 2.26 -18.63
N ALA A 104 -2.21 2.11 -19.90
CA ALA A 104 -2.55 0.80 -20.46
C ALA A 104 -1.39 -0.20 -20.31
N ALA A 105 -0.15 0.23 -20.56
CA ALA A 105 1.03 -0.59 -20.36
C ALA A 105 1.32 -0.87 -18.87
N GLU A 106 1.07 0.10 -17.99
CA GLU A 106 1.25 -0.04 -16.54
C GLU A 106 0.29 -1.07 -15.92
N TYR A 107 -0.96 -1.08 -16.38
CA TYR A 107 -2.01 -1.97 -15.88
C TYR A 107 -2.15 -3.27 -16.69
N ASP A 108 -1.36 -3.45 -17.75
CA ASP A 108 -1.42 -4.59 -18.68
C ASP A 108 -2.83 -4.81 -19.28
N VAL A 109 -3.43 -3.72 -19.78
CA VAL A 109 -4.81 -3.71 -20.31
C VAL A 109 -4.82 -3.20 -21.74
N ASP A 110 -5.68 -3.79 -22.59
CA ASP A 110 -5.90 -3.28 -23.95
C ASP A 110 -6.82 -2.03 -23.92
N PRO A 111 -6.33 -0.83 -24.27
CA PRO A 111 -7.14 0.37 -24.28
C PRO A 111 -8.25 0.33 -25.34
N ALA A 112 -8.11 -0.49 -26.41
CA ALA A 112 -9.15 -0.64 -27.42
C ALA A 112 -10.39 -1.36 -26.86
N ALA A 113 -10.19 -2.36 -25.99
CA ALA A 113 -11.27 -3.06 -25.28
C ALA A 113 -12.08 -2.14 -24.36
N HIS A 114 -11.52 -1.00 -23.96
CA HIS A 114 -12.15 -0.03 -23.06
C HIS A 114 -12.53 1.31 -23.72
N ARG A 115 -12.46 1.40 -25.05
CA ARG A 115 -12.64 2.65 -25.80
C ARG A 115 -13.91 3.43 -25.40
N ASP A 116 -15.05 2.75 -25.31
CA ASP A 116 -16.32 3.39 -24.97
C ASP A 116 -16.32 4.00 -23.57
N ALA A 117 -15.65 3.37 -22.60
CA ALA A 117 -15.53 3.89 -21.24
C ALA A 117 -14.59 5.11 -21.20
N ILE A 118 -13.47 5.05 -21.93
CA ILE A 118 -12.52 6.16 -22.07
C ILE A 118 -13.21 7.38 -22.71
N GLU A 119 -14.00 7.18 -23.77
CA GLU A 119 -14.71 8.27 -24.44
C GLU A 119 -15.76 8.93 -23.53
N ARG A 120 -16.45 8.17 -22.67
CA ARG A 120 -17.36 8.71 -21.66
C ARG A 120 -16.64 9.60 -20.65
N LEU A 121 -15.45 9.18 -20.18
CA LEU A 121 -14.63 9.96 -19.24
C LEU A 121 -14.01 11.22 -19.88
N ARG A 122 -13.97 11.31 -21.21
CA ARG A 122 -13.53 12.52 -21.93
C ARG A 122 -14.61 13.61 -21.99
N LYS A 123 -15.89 13.23 -21.94
CA LYS A 123 -17.03 14.15 -22.09
C LYS A 123 -17.50 14.78 -20.76
N ARG A 124 -16.96 14.31 -19.64
CA ARG A 124 -17.14 14.91 -18.31
C ARG A 124 -16.14 16.03 -18.11
#